data_AF-A0A960XWE5-F1
#
_entry.id   AF-A0A960XWE5-F1
#
_cell.length_a   1.000
_cell.length_b   1.000
_cell.length_c   1.000
_cell.angle_alpha   90.00
_cell.angle_beta   90.00
_cell.angle_gamma   90.00
#
_symmetry.space_group_name_H-M   'P 1'
#
loop_
_entity.id
_entity.type
_entity.pdbx_description
1 polymer ?
#
loop_
_entity_poly.entity_id
_entity_poly.type
_entity_poly.pdbx_seq_one_letter_code
_entity_poly.pdbx_strand_id
1 'polypeptide(L)'
;MSKRQRSYIGGRLCAEACCRALGVDSPDIASDSLGRPQWPPGLVGSITHSEQLAVAAVASNTKLAGLGIDSETMTSNRDVLAAIQDIVLIDEEHQLVREGRDLILLFSLKEACFKALNPLCDISMDFRGIHVISLDRGEGSARVGVPSIGFEGTGLFTFDDASGHVHSYVAVP
;
A
#
# COMPACT_ATOMS: atom_id res chain seq x y z
N MET A 1 -14.37 6.74 -21.19
CA MET A 1 -13.10 6.62 -20.43
C MET A 1 -12.88 5.17 -20.05
N SER A 2 -11.66 4.65 -20.22
CA SER A 2 -11.28 3.29 -19.83
C SER A 2 -11.20 3.13 -18.31
N LYS A 3 -11.20 1.88 -17.82
CA LYS A 3 -11.01 1.57 -16.38
C LYS A 3 -9.73 2.21 -15.85
N ARG A 4 -8.61 2.04 -16.57
CA ARG A 4 -7.32 2.65 -16.23
C ARG A 4 -7.37 4.17 -16.13
N GLN A 5 -8.09 4.85 -17.04
CA GLN A 5 -8.25 6.30 -16.97
C GLN A 5 -9.04 6.75 -15.75
N ARG A 6 -10.11 6.03 -15.39
CA ARG A 6 -10.92 6.34 -14.20
C ARG A 6 -10.11 6.17 -12.92
N SER A 7 -9.40 5.06 -12.76
CA SER A 7 -8.55 4.78 -11.60
C SER A 7 -7.43 5.82 -11.45
N TYR A 8 -6.78 6.19 -12.56
CA TYR A 8 -5.76 7.24 -12.56
C TYR A 8 -6.33 8.59 -12.08
N ILE A 9 -7.43 9.04 -12.68
CA ILE A 9 -8.04 10.34 -12.35
C ILE A 9 -8.58 10.33 -10.92
N GLY A 10 -9.29 9.28 -10.51
CA GLY A 10 -9.80 9.15 -9.15
C GLY A 10 -8.70 9.25 -8.11
N GLY A 11 -7.60 8.52 -8.28
CA GLY A 11 -6.45 8.57 -7.36
C GLY A 11 -5.81 9.95 -7.29
N ARG A 12 -5.68 10.65 -8.42
CA ARG A 12 -5.10 12.01 -8.47
C ARG A 12 -6.02 13.05 -7.82
N LEU A 13 -7.33 12.95 -8.02
CA LEU A 13 -8.30 13.81 -7.33
C LEU A 13 -8.25 13.63 -5.80
N CYS A 14 -8.13 12.38 -5.32
CA CYS A 14 -7.93 12.11 -3.90
C CYS A 14 -6.62 12.74 -3.39
N ALA A 15 -5.52 12.57 -4.13
CA ALA A 15 -4.22 13.10 -3.76
C ALA A 15 -4.21 14.64 -3.70
N GLU A 16 -4.79 15.30 -4.70
CA GLU A 16 -4.95 16.75 -4.70
C GLU A 16 -5.79 17.24 -3.52
N ALA A 17 -6.88 16.53 -3.17
CA ALA A 17 -7.69 16.87 -2.01
C ALA A 17 -6.89 16.78 -0.71
N CYS A 18 -6.07 15.73 -0.53
CA CYS A 18 -5.16 15.61 0.60
C CYS A 18 -4.12 16.74 0.65
N CYS A 19 -3.52 17.10 -0.49
CA CYS A 19 -2.56 18.21 -0.55
C CYS A 19 -3.22 19.56 -0.20
N ARG A 20 -4.44 19.83 -0.69
CA ARG A 20 -5.20 21.03 -0.31
C ARG A 20 -5.50 21.07 1.18
N ALA A 21 -5.85 19.93 1.78
CA ALA A 21 -6.07 19.83 3.22
C ALA A 21 -4.79 20.11 4.05
N LEU A 22 -3.61 19.95 3.45
CA LEU A 22 -2.31 20.29 4.03
C LEU A 22 -1.81 21.70 3.64
N GLY A 23 -2.64 22.52 3.00
CA GLY A 23 -2.34 23.92 2.69
C GLY A 23 -1.66 24.17 1.36
N VAL A 24 -1.69 23.23 0.41
CA VAL A 24 -1.24 23.46 -0.97
C VAL A 24 -2.41 23.99 -1.80
N ASP A 25 -2.34 25.24 -2.27
CA ASP A 25 -3.46 25.91 -2.95
C ASP A 25 -3.81 25.30 -4.32
N SER A 26 -2.81 24.89 -5.09
CA SER A 26 -2.97 24.34 -6.44
C SER A 26 -2.02 23.16 -6.65
N PRO A 27 -2.28 22.01 -6.01
CA PRO A 27 -1.43 20.84 -6.16
C PRO A 27 -1.53 20.31 -7.59
N ASP A 28 -0.38 20.05 -8.21
CA ASP A 28 -0.26 19.31 -9.45
C ASP A 28 0.45 17.98 -9.14
N ILE A 29 -0.30 16.88 -9.22
CA ILE A 29 0.22 15.53 -8.93
C ILE A 29 0.53 14.85 -10.26
N ALA A 30 1.61 15.31 -10.89
CA ALA A 30 2.13 14.71 -12.13
C ALA A 30 2.61 13.27 -11.90
N SER A 31 2.88 12.56 -12.99
CA SER A 31 3.49 11.22 -12.92
C SER A 31 4.94 11.28 -13.37
N ASP A 32 5.82 10.58 -12.67
CA ASP A 32 7.19 10.37 -13.12
C ASP A 32 7.26 9.36 -14.29
N SER A 33 8.49 9.05 -14.75
CA SER A 33 8.74 8.10 -15.84
C SER A 33 8.26 6.67 -15.54
N LEU A 34 8.03 6.34 -14.26
CA LEU A 34 7.56 5.05 -13.79
C LEU A 34 6.06 5.08 -13.40
N GLY A 35 5.37 6.19 -13.64
CA GLY A 35 3.95 6.37 -13.34
C GLY A 35 3.63 6.72 -11.89
N ARG A 36 4.65 6.98 -11.06
CA ARG A 36 4.51 7.28 -9.63
C ARG A 36 4.09 8.74 -9.46
N PRO A 37 3.27 9.06 -8.43
CA PRO A 37 2.88 10.44 -8.16
C PRO A 37 4.10 11.30 -7.77
N GLN A 38 4.23 12.45 -8.41
CA GLN A 38 5.18 13.49 -8.01
C GLN A 38 4.50 14.38 -6.96
N TRP A 39 4.99 14.30 -5.73
CA TRP A 39 4.43 15.06 -4.61
C TRP A 39 4.96 16.49 -4.60
N PRO A 40 4.13 17.48 -4.20
CA PRO A 40 4.60 18.84 -3.98
C PRO A 40 5.76 18.89 -2.97
N PRO A 41 6.64 19.90 -3.05
CA PRO A 41 7.74 20.06 -2.10
C PRO A 41 7.25 20.02 -0.64
N GLY A 42 7.97 19.29 0.21
CA GLY A 42 7.63 19.15 1.63
C GLY A 42 6.60 18.04 1.94
N LEU A 43 6.08 17.35 0.92
CA LEU A 43 5.09 16.28 1.08
C LEU A 43 5.61 14.93 0.56
N VAL A 44 5.09 13.87 1.17
CA VAL A 44 5.19 12.48 0.72
C VAL A 44 3.81 11.86 0.74
N GLY A 45 3.59 10.81 -0.05
CA GLY A 45 2.30 10.16 -0.07
C GLY A 45 2.24 8.88 -0.88
N SER A 46 1.06 8.29 -0.87
CA SER A 46 0.74 7.09 -1.64
C SER A 46 -0.70 7.14 -2.13
N ILE A 47 -0.94 6.44 -3.24
CA ILE A 47 -2.22 6.34 -3.91
C ILE A 47 -2.47 4.86 -4.19
N THR A 48 -3.67 4.39 -3.90
CA THR A 48 -4.15 3.06 -4.28
C THR A 48 -5.56 3.16 -4.87
N HIS A 49 -5.94 2.18 -5.67
CA HIS A 49 -7.27 2.13 -6.26
C HIS A 49 -7.71 0.69 -6.53
N SER A 50 -9.00 0.42 -6.36
CA SER A 50 -9.65 -0.81 -6.80
C SER A 50 -10.58 -0.51 -8.00
N GLU A 51 -11.45 -1.45 -8.36
CA GLU A 51 -12.50 -1.17 -9.35
C GLU A 51 -13.51 -0.13 -8.86
N GLN A 52 -13.69 -0.04 -7.53
CA GLN A 52 -14.79 0.68 -6.89
C GLN A 52 -14.32 1.88 -6.06
N LEU A 53 -13.04 1.93 -5.70
CA LEU A 53 -12.48 2.92 -4.79
C LEU A 53 -11.18 3.51 -5.33
N ALA A 54 -10.93 4.78 -5.01
CA ALA A 54 -9.61 5.39 -5.09
C ALA A 54 -9.30 6.07 -3.76
N VAL A 55 -8.08 5.90 -3.25
CA VAL A 55 -7.63 6.43 -1.97
C VAL A 55 -6.27 7.07 -2.15
N ALA A 56 -6.04 8.17 -1.43
CA ALA A 56 -4.72 8.78 -1.29
C ALA A 56 -4.46 9.10 0.18
N ALA A 57 -3.20 9.02 0.58
CA ALA A 57 -2.73 9.49 1.87
C ALA A 57 -1.47 10.33 1.65
N VAL A 58 -1.40 11.47 2.34
CA VAL A 58 -0.31 12.45 2.20
C VAL A 58 0.11 12.91 3.58
N ALA A 59 1.42 13.08 3.77
CA ALA A 59 2.03 13.55 5.01
C ALA A 59 3.14 14.57 4.71
N SER A 60 3.55 15.33 5.72
CA SER A 60 4.76 16.14 5.62
C SER A 60 5.99 15.22 5.63
N ASN A 61 6.93 15.50 4.75
CA ASN A 61 8.22 14.81 4.67
C ASN A 61 9.13 15.04 5.89
N THR A 62 8.77 15.99 6.77
CA THR A 62 9.46 16.21 8.05
C THR A 62 8.99 15.26 9.15
N LYS A 63 7.84 14.60 8.95
CA LYS A 63 7.27 13.64 9.90
C LYS A 63 7.48 12.19 9.49
N LEU A 64 7.49 11.94 8.18
CA LEU A 64 7.67 10.63 7.57
C LEU A 64 8.59 10.78 6.36
N ALA A 65 9.65 9.98 6.29
CA ALA A 65 10.43 9.83 5.07
C ALA A 65 9.62 9.16 3.95
N GLY A 66 8.75 8.20 4.29
CA GLY A 66 7.99 7.41 3.31
C GLY A 66 6.60 7.05 3.81
N LEU A 67 5.66 6.93 2.87
CA LEU A 67 4.27 6.57 3.16
C LEU A 67 3.75 5.66 2.05
N GLY A 68 3.14 4.55 2.43
CA GLY A 68 2.54 3.59 1.52
C GLY A 68 1.17 3.16 2.01
N ILE A 69 0.19 3.15 1.10
CA ILE A 69 -1.14 2.62 1.37
C ILE A 69 -1.51 1.61 0.31
N ASP A 70 -2.37 0.67 0.69
CA ASP A 70 -2.95 -0.25 -0.25
C ASP A 70 -4.39 -0.64 0.11
N SER A 71 -5.17 -1.06 -0.89
CA SER A 71 -6.59 -1.38 -0.73
C SER A 71 -7.00 -2.46 -1.72
N GLU A 72 -7.26 -3.66 -1.21
CA GLU A 72 -7.54 -4.84 -2.01
C GLU A 72 -8.96 -5.34 -1.81
N THR A 73 -9.59 -5.79 -2.90
CA THR A 73 -10.93 -6.38 -2.83
C THR A 73 -10.83 -7.81 -2.30
N MET A 74 -11.61 -8.09 -1.27
CA MET A 74 -11.71 -9.41 -0.68
C MET A 74 -12.38 -10.39 -1.64
N THR A 75 -11.81 -11.59 -1.78
CA THR A 75 -12.38 -12.64 -2.63
C THR A 75 -12.20 -14.02 -2.00
N SER A 76 -13.14 -14.91 -2.33
CA SER A 76 -13.05 -16.34 -2.01
C SER A 76 -12.72 -17.19 -3.24
N ASN A 77 -12.40 -16.56 -4.37
CA ASN A 77 -12.02 -17.27 -5.60
C ASN A 77 -10.68 -17.98 -5.39
N ARG A 78 -10.70 -19.32 -5.43
CA ARG A 78 -9.52 -20.15 -5.16
C ARG A 78 -8.38 -19.95 -6.15
N ASP A 79 -8.68 -19.71 -7.42
CA ASP A 79 -7.65 -19.53 -8.45
C ASP A 79 -6.91 -18.21 -8.24
N VAL A 80 -7.64 -17.16 -7.85
CA VAL A 80 -7.05 -15.86 -7.49
C VAL A 80 -6.19 -16.00 -6.24
N LEU A 81 -6.70 -16.67 -5.21
CA LEU A 81 -5.97 -16.89 -3.96
C LEU A 81 -4.70 -17.72 -4.17
N ALA A 82 -4.75 -18.75 -5.01
CA ALA A 82 -3.56 -19.54 -5.38
C ALA A 82 -2.51 -18.69 -6.11
N ALA A 83 -2.95 -17.86 -7.07
CA ALA A 83 -2.03 -16.95 -7.77
C ALA A 83 -1.38 -15.93 -6.82
N ILE A 84 -2.15 -15.36 -5.88
CA ILE A 84 -1.61 -14.46 -4.84
C ILE A 84 -0.59 -15.22 -3.98
N GLN A 85 -0.92 -16.44 -3.56
CA GLN A 85 -0.03 -17.27 -2.75
C GLN A 85 1.33 -17.47 -3.42
N ASP A 86 1.36 -17.80 -4.72
CA ASP A 86 2.59 -18.04 -5.47
C ASP A 86 3.50 -16.79 -5.55
N ILE A 87 2.89 -15.61 -5.66
CA ILE A 87 3.61 -14.34 -5.80
C ILE A 87 4.10 -13.83 -4.43
N VAL A 88 3.28 -13.98 -3.40
CA VAL A 88 3.42 -13.23 -2.14
C VAL A 88 4.05 -14.07 -1.05
N LEU A 89 3.65 -15.34 -0.93
CA LEU A 89 3.90 -16.11 0.28
C LEU A 89 5.28 -16.76 0.27
N ILE A 90 6.03 -16.52 1.35
CA ILE A 90 7.29 -17.22 1.67
C ILE A 90 7.07 -18.23 2.80
N ASP A 91 8.03 -19.14 2.97
CA ASP A 91 7.87 -20.29 3.88
C ASP A 91 7.61 -19.83 5.33
N GLU A 92 8.28 -18.78 5.77
CA GLU A 92 8.20 -18.21 7.12
C GLU A 92 6.84 -17.57 7.44
N GLU A 93 6.08 -17.20 6.41
CA GLU A 93 4.79 -16.52 6.52
C GLU A 93 3.60 -17.49 6.53
N HIS A 94 3.80 -18.78 6.20
CA HIS A 94 2.70 -19.76 6.16
C HIS A 94 1.90 -19.82 7.46
N GLN A 95 2.58 -19.69 8.61
CA GLN A 95 1.94 -19.69 9.92
C GLN A 95 1.00 -18.49 10.16
N LEU A 96 1.15 -17.42 9.39
CA LEU A 96 0.32 -16.23 9.48
C LEU A 96 -1.01 -16.39 8.72
N VAL A 97 -1.09 -17.33 7.78
CA VAL A 97 -2.27 -17.56 6.93
C VAL A 97 -3.19 -18.59 7.59
N ARG A 98 -4.34 -18.13 8.10
CA ARG A 98 -5.39 -19.00 8.68
C ARG A 98 -6.53 -19.24 7.71
N GLU A 99 -6.78 -18.28 6.82
CA GLU A 99 -7.88 -18.28 5.87
C GLU A 99 -7.50 -17.49 4.61
N GLY A 100 -8.29 -17.65 3.54
CA GLY A 100 -8.00 -17.04 2.23
C GLY A 100 -7.82 -15.52 2.29
N ARG A 101 -8.55 -14.83 3.17
CA ARG A 101 -8.41 -13.37 3.34
C ARG A 101 -7.04 -12.92 3.86
N ASP A 102 -6.34 -13.78 4.60
CA ASP A 102 -5.02 -13.43 5.10
C ASP A 102 -4.00 -13.34 3.96
N LEU A 103 -4.14 -14.12 2.88
CA LEU A 103 -3.28 -14.00 1.70
C LEU A 103 -3.42 -12.61 1.05
N ILE A 104 -4.65 -12.10 0.98
CA ILE A 104 -4.94 -10.77 0.43
C ILE A 104 -4.40 -9.68 1.36
N LEU A 105 -4.53 -9.87 2.69
CA LEU A 105 -3.92 -8.97 3.67
C LEU A 105 -2.39 -8.94 3.55
N LEU A 106 -1.73 -10.11 3.43
CA LEU A 106 -0.28 -10.19 3.24
C LEU A 106 0.14 -9.46 1.97
N PHE A 107 -0.57 -9.69 0.85
CA PHE A 107 -0.34 -8.97 -0.39
C PHE A 107 -0.44 -7.46 -0.19
N SER A 108 -1.54 -7.00 0.42
CA SER A 108 -1.81 -5.58 0.63
C SER A 108 -0.78 -4.91 1.56
N LEU A 109 -0.34 -5.58 2.63
CA LEU A 109 0.73 -5.08 3.50
C LEU A 109 2.06 -4.96 2.76
N LYS A 110 2.39 -5.93 1.89
CA LYS A 110 3.62 -5.89 1.09
C LYS A 110 3.57 -4.81 0.02
N GLU A 111 2.42 -4.60 -0.63
CA GLU A 111 2.18 -3.48 -1.54
C GLU A 111 2.34 -2.13 -0.84
N ALA A 112 1.74 -1.97 0.35
CA ALA A 112 1.89 -0.76 1.14
C ALA A 112 3.37 -0.52 1.54
N CYS A 113 4.06 -1.56 2.01
CA CYS A 113 5.48 -1.48 2.34
C CYS A 113 6.34 -1.10 1.11
N PHE A 114 6.09 -1.73 -0.03
CA PHE A 114 6.75 -1.41 -1.30
C PHE A 114 6.54 0.08 -1.65
N LYS A 115 5.29 0.57 -1.63
CA LYS A 115 4.96 1.96 -1.96
C LYS A 115 5.64 2.96 -1.01
N ALA A 116 5.81 2.59 0.27
CA ALA A 116 6.48 3.43 1.26
C ALA A 116 8.00 3.54 1.03
N LEU A 117 8.66 2.44 0.63
CA LEU A 117 10.11 2.33 0.54
C LEU A 117 10.68 2.61 -0.85
N ASN A 118 9.96 2.25 -1.90
CA ASN A 118 10.42 2.32 -3.29
C ASN A 118 10.82 3.75 -3.77
N PRO A 119 10.25 4.85 -3.23
CA PRO A 119 10.76 6.19 -3.49
C PRO A 119 12.10 6.51 -2.78
N LEU A 120 12.47 5.76 -1.74
CA LEU A 120 13.64 5.99 -0.88
C LEU A 120 14.83 5.11 -1.24
N CYS A 121 14.55 3.90 -1.71
CA CYS A 121 15.53 2.89 -2.06
C CYS A 121 15.35 2.64 -3.56
N ASP A 122 16.21 3.19 -4.41
CA ASP A 122 16.17 3.00 -5.87
C ASP A 122 16.62 1.58 -6.26
N ILE A 123 15.92 0.59 -5.70
CA ILE A 123 16.22 -0.84 -5.76
C ILE A 123 14.97 -1.54 -6.27
N SER A 124 15.17 -2.47 -7.20
CA SER A 124 14.11 -3.39 -7.62
C SER A 124 13.73 -4.29 -6.45
N MET A 125 12.62 -3.99 -5.78
CA MET A 125 12.06 -4.82 -4.71
C MET A 125 11.04 -5.81 -5.28
N ASP A 126 11.24 -7.09 -4.98
CA ASP A 126 10.28 -8.16 -5.21
C ASP A 126 9.39 -8.33 -3.95
N PHE A 127 8.13 -8.70 -4.12
CA PHE A 127 7.23 -8.98 -3.01
C PHE A 127 7.74 -10.09 -2.10
N ARG A 128 8.44 -11.09 -2.64
CA ARG A 128 9.07 -12.13 -1.81
C ARG A 128 10.24 -11.59 -0.97
N GLY A 129 10.79 -10.43 -1.30
CA GLY A 129 11.81 -9.72 -0.51
C GLY A 129 11.22 -8.82 0.59
N ILE A 130 9.90 -8.65 0.63
CA ILE A 130 9.17 -7.95 1.69
C ILE A 130 8.51 -9.00 2.57
N HIS A 131 8.77 -8.94 3.87
CA HIS A 131 8.35 -9.94 4.83
C HIS A 131 7.29 -9.36 5.76
N VAL A 132 6.21 -10.09 5.99
CA VAL A 132 5.30 -9.86 7.12
C VAL A 132 5.79 -10.73 8.26
N ILE A 133 6.39 -10.11 9.29
CA ILE A 133 7.05 -10.78 10.40
C ILE A 133 6.02 -11.30 11.41
N SER A 134 4.96 -10.52 11.66
CA SER A 134 3.89 -10.87 12.60
C SER A 134 2.61 -10.10 12.32
N LEU A 135 1.46 -10.67 12.68
CA LEU A 135 0.14 -10.04 12.60
C LEU A 135 -0.56 -10.04 13.97
N ASP A 136 -1.03 -8.87 14.40
CA ASP A 136 -2.03 -8.73 15.44
C ASP A 136 -3.37 -8.33 14.81
N ARG A 137 -4.31 -9.27 14.77
CA ARG A 137 -5.65 -9.05 14.21
C ARG A 137 -6.60 -8.31 15.16
N GLY A 138 -6.31 -8.32 16.46
CA GLY A 138 -7.11 -7.59 17.44
C GLY A 138 -6.84 -6.10 17.37
N GLU A 139 -5.57 -5.72 17.18
CA GLU A 139 -5.16 -4.33 17.01
C GLU A 139 -5.19 -3.85 15.56
N GLY A 140 -5.24 -4.77 14.58
CA GLY A 140 -5.12 -4.42 13.17
C GLY A 140 -3.72 -3.92 12.83
N SER A 141 -2.68 -4.58 13.37
CA SER A 141 -1.30 -4.18 13.23
C SER A 141 -0.40 -5.33 12.77
N ALA A 142 0.68 -4.99 12.08
CA ALA A 142 1.64 -5.94 11.53
C ALA A 142 3.06 -5.42 11.73
N ARG A 143 4.01 -6.34 11.89
CA ARG A 143 5.43 -6.02 11.69
C ARG A 143 5.81 -6.41 10.28
N VAL A 144 6.42 -5.48 9.55
CA VAL A 144 6.89 -5.70 8.17
C VAL A 144 8.39 -5.42 8.11
N GLY A 145 9.09 -6.09 7.20
CA GLY A 145 10.52 -5.88 7.02
C GLY A 145 11.00 -6.14 5.60
N VAL A 146 12.12 -5.52 5.25
CA VAL A 146 12.82 -5.74 3.98
C VAL A 146 14.28 -6.05 4.31
N PRO A 147 14.64 -7.34 4.46
CA PRO A 147 15.95 -7.75 4.98
C PRO A 147 17.14 -7.21 4.17
N SER A 148 16.99 -7.10 2.85
CA SER A 148 18.05 -6.64 1.93
C SER A 148 18.53 -5.21 2.19
N ILE A 149 17.70 -4.39 2.84
CA ILE A 149 18.03 -3.00 3.20
C ILE A 149 17.99 -2.76 4.71
N GLY A 150 17.83 -3.82 5.52
CA GLY A 150 17.76 -3.74 6.98
C GLY A 150 16.56 -2.94 7.49
N PHE A 151 15.47 -2.83 6.72
CA PHE A 151 14.27 -2.13 7.15
C PHE A 151 13.38 -3.05 7.99
N GLU A 152 12.91 -2.54 9.13
CA GLU A 152 11.77 -3.07 9.87
C GLU A 152 10.84 -1.92 10.27
N GLY A 153 9.53 -2.14 10.14
CA GLY A 153 8.52 -1.13 10.41
C GLY A 153 7.21 -1.72 10.89
N THR A 154 6.28 -0.83 11.22
CA THR A 154 4.91 -1.19 11.60
C THR A 154 3.97 -0.92 10.44
N GLY A 155 3.19 -1.92 10.06
CA GLY A 155 2.02 -1.79 9.21
C GLY A 155 0.74 -1.74 10.04
N LEU A 156 -0.25 -1.00 9.59
CA LEU A 156 -1.62 -1.02 10.10
C LEU A 156 -2.54 -1.58 9.02
N PHE A 157 -3.59 -2.26 9.42
CA PHE A 157 -4.59 -2.76 8.49
C PHE A 157 -5.99 -2.78 9.10
N THR A 158 -7.00 -2.76 8.23
CA THR A 158 -8.39 -2.97 8.63
C THR A 158 -9.15 -3.73 7.54
N PHE A 159 -10.06 -4.59 7.97
CA PHE A 159 -11.03 -5.23 7.09
C PHE A 159 -12.31 -4.41 7.12
N ASP A 160 -12.71 -3.88 5.97
CA ASP A 160 -14.00 -3.25 5.77
C ASP A 160 -14.94 -4.25 5.09
N ASP A 161 -15.65 -5.02 5.90
CA ASP A 161 -16.62 -6.01 5.42
C ASP A 161 -17.81 -5.36 4.68
N ALA A 162 -18.09 -4.08 4.92
CA ALA A 162 -19.20 -3.38 4.26
C ALA A 162 -18.87 -3.06 2.80
N SER A 163 -17.64 -2.62 2.53
CA SER A 163 -17.15 -2.43 1.16
C SER A 163 -16.52 -3.68 0.55
N GLY A 164 -16.24 -4.71 1.36
CA GLY A 164 -15.55 -5.93 0.94
C GLY A 164 -14.07 -5.68 0.60
N HIS A 165 -13.40 -4.78 1.33
CA HIS A 165 -11.99 -4.45 1.12
C HIS A 165 -11.14 -4.72 2.36
N VAL A 166 -9.85 -4.95 2.15
CA VAL A 166 -8.82 -4.79 3.17
C VAL A 166 -8.00 -3.55 2.83
N HIS A 167 -7.74 -2.71 3.84
CA HIS A 167 -6.90 -1.53 3.69
C HIS A 167 -5.64 -1.70 4.52
N SER A 168 -4.48 -1.41 3.93
CA SER A 168 -3.18 -1.50 4.58
C SER A 168 -2.44 -0.17 4.51
N TYR A 169 -1.65 0.11 5.53
CA TYR A 169 -0.87 1.34 5.69
C TYR A 169 0.51 1.01 6.25
N VAL A 170 1.57 1.55 5.66
CA VAL A 170 2.95 1.46 6.17
C VAL A 170 3.59 2.83 6.11
N ALA A 171 4.24 3.22 7.20
CA ALA A 171 4.97 4.48 7.31
C ALA A 171 6.44 4.23 7.61
N VAL A 172 7.29 5.05 7.00
CA VAL A 172 8.73 5.09 7.23
C VAL A 172 9.02 6.44 7.93
N PRO A 173 9.47 6.42 9.20
CA PRO A 173 9.82 7.63 9.94
C PRO A 173 10.88 8.49 9.22
#